data_AF-A0AAE0VNC6-F1
#
_entry.id   AF-A0AAE0VNC6-F1
#
_cell.length_a   1.000
_cell.length_b   1.000
_cell.length_c   1.000
_cell.angle_alpha   90.00
_cell.angle_beta   90.00
_cell.angle_gamma   90.00
#
_symmetry.space_group_name_H-M   'P 1'
#
loop_
_entity.id
_entity.type
_entity.pdbx_description
1 polymer ?
#
loop_
_entity_poly.entity_id
_entity_poly.type
_entity_poly.pdbx_seq_one_letter_code
_entity_poly.pdbx_strand_id
1 'polypeptide(L)' 'MEKGVAFQQCVKSCKGLPNGDYQSCLGCDHFVTCVWDSMVAQRSCPVGLKWDDNKKICDWFSKTCP' A
#
# COMPACT_ATOMS: atom_id res chain seq x y z
N MET A 1 15.65 -18.24 3.59
CA MET A 1 16.79 -17.57 2.94
C MET A 1 16.47 -17.48 1.46
N GLU A 2 15.84 -16.40 1.00
CA GLU A 2 16.00 -15.89 -0.37
C GLU A 2 15.89 -14.36 -0.31
N LYS A 3 17.03 -13.69 -0.39
CA LYS A 3 17.12 -12.24 -0.56
C LYS A 3 16.86 -11.95 -2.04
N GLY A 4 16.04 -10.94 -2.36
CA GLY A 4 15.82 -10.55 -3.75
C GLY A 4 15.05 -9.25 -3.90
N VAL A 5 15.79 -8.15 -4.01
CA VAL A 5 15.38 -6.80 -4.48
C VAL A 5 14.34 -6.06 -3.63
N ALA A 6 14.68 -4.85 -3.17
CA ALA A 6 13.77 -3.92 -2.51
C ALA A 6 12.76 -3.31 -3.49
N PHE A 7 11.82 -4.13 -3.99
CA PHE A 7 10.54 -3.65 -4.50
C PHE A 7 9.58 -3.58 -3.30
N GLN A 8 9.07 -2.38 -3.06
CA GLN A 8 8.49 -1.93 -1.79
C GLN A 8 7.40 -2.86 -1.22
N GLN A 9 7.41 -2.99 0.11
CA GLN A 9 6.47 -3.79 0.90
C GLN A 9 5.01 -3.41 0.61
N CYS A 10 4.36 -4.16 -0.27
CA CYS A 10 2.93 -4.09 -0.49
C CYS A 10 2.21 -5.07 0.45
N VAL A 11 0.94 -4.78 0.77
CA VAL A 11 0.11 -5.54 1.70
C VAL A 11 -0.92 -6.37 0.93
N LYS A 12 -0.91 -7.70 1.16
CA LYS A 12 -1.99 -8.65 0.74
C LYS A 12 -2.88 -9.08 1.92
N SER A 13 -2.43 -8.84 3.15
CA SER A 13 -3.11 -9.24 4.38
C SER A 13 -2.75 -8.29 5.52
N CYS A 14 -3.75 -7.92 6.31
CA CYS A 14 -3.59 -7.02 7.44
C CYS A 14 -3.16 -7.72 8.74
N LYS A 15 -2.94 -9.05 8.70
CA LYS A 15 -2.61 -9.82 9.90
C LYS A 15 -1.26 -9.39 10.47
N GLY A 16 -1.26 -8.92 11.72
CA GLY A 16 -0.08 -8.41 12.42
C GLY A 16 0.31 -6.98 12.02
N LEU A 17 -0.52 -6.30 11.23
CA LEU A 17 -0.32 -4.89 10.90
C LEU A 17 -1.08 -3.99 11.87
N PRO A 18 -0.49 -2.87 12.30
CA PRO A 18 -1.21 -1.83 13.00
C PRO A 18 -2.39 -1.31 12.18
N ASN A 19 -3.29 -0.59 12.84
CA ASN A 19 -4.36 0.11 12.14
C ASN A 19 -3.75 1.21 11.26
N GLY A 20 -4.17 1.27 9.99
CA GLY A 20 -3.67 2.28 9.07
C GLY A 20 -3.92 1.95 7.61
N ASP A 21 -3.45 2.85 6.75
CA ASP A 21 -3.48 2.67 5.30
C ASP A 21 -2.12 2.19 4.79
N TYR A 22 -2.13 1.25 3.84
CA TYR A 22 -0.93 0.58 3.35
C TYR A 22 -0.95 0.42 1.83
N GLN A 23 0.23 0.41 1.22
CA GLN A 23 0.42 0.09 -0.19
C GLN A 23 -0.23 -1.24 -0.54
N SER A 24 -1.10 -1.29 -1.55
CA SER A 24 -1.70 -2.55 -2.00
C SER A 24 -0.76 -3.29 -2.94
N CYS A 25 -0.77 -4.62 -2.88
CA CYS A 25 -0.08 -5.44 -3.89
C CYS A 25 -0.82 -5.54 -5.22
N LEU A 26 -1.99 -4.91 -5.36
CA LEU A 26 -2.75 -4.90 -6.61
C LEU A 26 -2.19 -3.91 -7.64
N GLY A 27 -1.51 -2.87 -7.18
CA GLY A 27 -0.96 -1.85 -8.06
C GLY A 27 -0.59 -0.59 -7.31
N CYS A 28 0.17 0.28 -7.98
CA CYS A 28 0.58 1.57 -7.41
C CYS A 28 -0.58 2.54 -7.22
N ASP A 29 -1.65 2.36 -7.97
CA ASP A 29 -2.90 3.10 -7.86
C ASP A 29 -3.84 2.51 -6.80
N HIS A 30 -3.40 1.53 -5.99
CA HIS A 30 -4.23 0.90 -4.97
C HIS A 30 -3.58 0.96 -3.59
N PHE A 31 -4.44 1.09 -2.57
CA PHE A 31 -4.07 1.01 -1.16
C PHE A 31 -5.17 0.32 -0.36
N VAL A 32 -4.80 -0.19 0.81
CA VAL A 32 -5.70 -0.94 1.70
C VAL A 32 -5.75 -0.30 3.06
N THR A 33 -6.90 -0.37 3.72
CA THR A 33 -7.07 0.01 5.12
C THR A 33 -7.12 -1.23 5.98
N CYS A 34 -6.23 -1.30 6.96
CA CYS A 34 -6.19 -2.33 7.97
C CYS A 34 -6.78 -1.82 9.28
N VAL A 35 -7.67 -2.59 9.89
CA VAL A 35 -8.20 -2.37 11.23
C VAL A 35 -8.33 -3.72 11.94
N TRP A 36 -7.75 -3.85 13.14
CA TRP A 36 -7.79 -5.08 13.95
C TRP A 36 -7.43 -6.34 13.15
N ASP A 37 -6.21 -6.36 12.60
CA ASP A 37 -5.67 -7.45 11.77
C ASP A 37 -6.47 -7.80 10.50
N SER A 38 -7.48 -6.99 10.15
CA SER A 38 -8.41 -7.24 9.06
C SER A 38 -8.38 -6.14 8.00
N MET A 39 -8.48 -6.52 6.73
CA MET A 39 -8.62 -5.57 5.63
C MET A 39 -10.07 -5.11 5.55
N VAL A 40 -10.32 -3.85 5.90
CA VAL A 40 -11.69 -3.29 5.94
C VAL A 40 -12.03 -2.49 4.69
N ALA A 41 -11.02 -2.03 3.95
CA ALA A 41 -11.21 -1.35 2.68
C ALA A 41 -10.04 -1.60 1.75
N GLN A 42 -10.35 -1.63 0.46
CA GLN A 42 -9.39 -1.61 -0.63
C GLN A 42 -9.84 -0.49 -1.58
N ARG A 43 -8.97 0.50 -1.78
CA ARG A 43 -9.31 1.73 -2.48
C ARG A 43 -8.33 1.96 -3.62
N SER A 44 -8.82 2.57 -4.68
CA SER A 44 -8.01 3.04 -5.80
C SER A 44 -7.80 4.54 -5.68
N CYS A 45 -6.62 5.00 -6.05
CA CYS A 45 -6.31 6.41 -6.21
C CYS A 45 -7.08 7.00 -7.40
N PRO A 46 -7.32 8.32 -7.41
CA PRO A 46 -7.79 9.02 -8.60
C PRO A 46 -6.89 8.74 -9.81
N VAL A 47 -7.45 8.83 -11.01
CA VAL A 47 -6.75 8.56 -12.26
C VAL A 47 -5.44 9.34 -12.35
N GLY A 48 -4.35 8.62 -12.64
CA GLY A 48 -3.01 9.19 -12.82
C GLY A 48 -2.22 9.41 -11.53
N LEU A 49 -2.80 9.12 -10.36
CA LEU A 49 -2.10 9.20 -9.07
C LEU A 49 -1.67 7.82 -8.59
N LYS A 50 -0.59 7.80 -7.80
CA LYS A 50 -0.04 6.62 -7.15
C LYS A 50 -0.07 6.81 -5.64
N TRP A 51 -0.37 5.75 -4.89
CA TRP A 51 -0.27 5.75 -3.44
C TRP A 51 1.20 5.90 -3.01
N ASP A 52 1.49 6.89 -2.17
CA ASP A 52 2.75 7.05 -1.46
C ASP A 52 2.55 6.63 -0.01
N ASP A 53 3.10 5.48 0.35
CA ASP A 53 2.96 4.86 1.66
C ASP A 53 3.75 5.58 2.76
N ASN A 54 4.72 6.42 2.41
CA ASN A 54 5.41 7.26 3.39
C ASN A 54 4.53 8.46 3.77
N LYS A 55 3.82 9.03 2.79
CA LYS A 55 2.93 10.20 2.98
C LYS A 55 1.50 9.82 3.35
N LYS A 56 1.11 8.56 3.13
CA LYS A 56 -0.26 8.06 3.24
C LYS A 56 -1.25 8.86 2.39
N ILE A 57 -0.87 9.16 1.14
CA ILE A 57 -1.68 9.92 0.19
C ILE A 57 -1.49 9.41 -1.24
N CYS A 58 -2.51 9.59 -2.07
CA CYS A 58 -2.37 9.48 -3.52
C CYS A 58 -1.67 10.74 -4.06
N ASP A 59 -0.51 10.56 -4.67
CA ASP A 59 0.33 11.63 -5.20
C ASP A 59 0.70 11.33 -6.65
N TRP A 60 1.09 12.34 -7.42
CA TRP A 60 1.56 12.15 -8.80
C TRP A 60 2.87 11.35 -8.84
N PHE A 61 3.68 11.48 -7.79
CA PHE A 61 4.91 10.73 -7.58
C PHE A 61 4.88 10.01 -6.24
N SER A 62 5.01 8.68 -6.29
CA SER A 62 5.14 7.84 -5.12
C SER A 62 6.57 7.37 -4.95
N LYS A 63 7.16 7.67 -3.78
CA LYS A 63 8.47 7.10 -3.41
C LYS A 63 8.38 5.62 -3.07
N THR A 64 7.18 5.13 -2.77
CA THR A 64 6.94 3.76 -2.30
C THR A 64 6.42 2.85 -3.40
N CYS A 65 6.15 3.39 -4.60
CA CYS A 65 5.72 2.63 -5.75
C CYS A 65 6.36 3.19 -7.04
N PRO A 66 7.64 2.86 -7.29
CA PRO A 66 8.36 3.30 -8.48
C PRO A 66 7.67 2.82 -9.77
#